data_AF-A0A7W1I7U2-F1
#
_entry.id   AF-A0A7W1I7U2-F1
#
_cell.length_a   1.000
_cell.length_b   1.000
_cell.length_c   1.000
_cell.angle_alpha   90.00
_cell.angle_beta   90.00
_cell.angle_gamma   90.00
#
_symmetry.space_group_name_H-M   'P 1'
#
loop_
_entity.id
_entity.type
_entity.pdbx_description
1 polymer ?
#
loop_
_entity_poly.entity_id
_entity_poly.type
_entity_poly.pdbx_seq_one_letter_code
_entity_poly.pdbx_strand_id
1 'polypeptide(L)'
;MPPRPPHRRRRRVRPLVAVGAAAVGFVLALTIQARPPSTEARLPRNYQLAALIERRQRDTVALRRDVQALRRRVGALSTAAPERQVDASQRKAALDSALLAAGLVPMRGAGLKVTLDDSQLEEPPSGDVNDLVVHSQDVQAVVNALWRAGAEALAINGQRLVSTSAVLC
;
A
#
# COMPACT_ATOMS: atom_id res chain seq x y z
N MET A 1 53.62 36.67 -41.54
CA MET A 1 52.45 36.09 -40.84
C MET A 1 52.59 34.57 -40.82
N PRO A 2 52.94 33.93 -39.68
CA PRO A 2 52.74 32.49 -39.49
C PRO A 2 51.96 32.21 -38.18
N PRO A 3 51.68 30.95 -37.78
CA PRO A 3 50.85 29.92 -38.42
C PRO A 3 49.85 29.29 -37.39
N ARG A 4 49.03 28.28 -37.75
CA ARG A 4 48.92 26.95 -37.05
C ARG A 4 47.74 26.02 -37.51
N PRO A 5 47.84 24.69 -37.30
CA PRO A 5 47.27 23.62 -38.14
C PRO A 5 46.13 22.81 -37.44
N PRO A 6 45.62 21.67 -37.99
CA PRO A 6 44.24 21.18 -37.77
C PRO A 6 44.04 20.21 -36.60
N HIS A 7 42.82 20.21 -36.04
CA HIS A 7 42.38 19.30 -34.97
C HIS A 7 41.79 17.97 -35.52
N ARG A 8 42.56 16.87 -35.45
CA ARG A 8 42.06 15.48 -35.54
C ARG A 8 42.18 14.78 -34.18
N ARG A 9 41.13 14.78 -33.35
CA ARG A 9 41.10 14.01 -32.08
C ARG A 9 39.77 13.34 -31.68
N ARG A 10 38.72 13.35 -32.51
CA ARG A 10 37.40 12.80 -32.13
C ARG A 10 37.16 11.30 -32.42
N ARG A 11 38.00 10.62 -33.23
CA ARG A 11 37.75 9.21 -33.61
C ARG A 11 38.25 8.15 -32.62
N ARG A 12 39.22 8.46 -31.75
CA ARG A 12 39.84 7.46 -30.84
C ARG A 12 39.14 7.30 -29.49
N VAL A 13 38.21 8.18 -29.12
CA VAL A 13 37.53 8.14 -27.80
C VAL A 13 36.34 7.17 -27.78
N ARG A 14 35.74 6.89 -28.95
CA ARG A 14 34.60 5.98 -29.11
C ARG A 14 34.85 4.52 -28.67
N PRO A 15 35.99 3.87 -29.02
CA PRO A 15 36.23 2.49 -28.55
C PRO A 15 36.46 2.40 -27.04
N LEU A 16 37.08 3.41 -26.44
CA LEU A 16 37.34 3.47 -24.98
C LEU A 16 36.03 3.54 -24.17
N VAL A 17 35.06 4.31 -24.63
CA VAL A 17 33.74 4.41 -23.98
C VAL A 17 32.96 3.08 -24.11
N ALA A 18 33.04 2.41 -25.26
CA ALA A 18 32.38 1.12 -25.47
C ALA A 18 32.96 0.01 -24.57
N VAL A 19 34.28 -0.05 -24.41
CA VAL A 19 34.94 -1.00 -23.51
C VAL A 19 34.60 -0.72 -22.04
N GLY A 20 34.56 0.56 -21.64
CA GLY A 20 34.13 0.95 -20.30
C GLY A 20 32.69 0.53 -19.99
N ALA A 21 31.76 0.77 -20.93
CA ALA A 21 30.36 0.35 -20.78
C ALA A 21 30.21 -1.18 -20.71
N ALA A 22 30.98 -1.93 -21.50
CA ALA A 22 30.99 -3.39 -21.46
C ALA A 22 31.53 -3.92 -20.13
N ALA A 23 32.59 -3.33 -19.58
CA ALA A 23 33.13 -3.71 -18.28
C ALA A 23 32.13 -3.44 -17.14
N VAL A 24 31.45 -2.29 -17.15
CA VAL A 24 30.39 -1.97 -16.18
C VAL A 24 29.22 -2.95 -16.32
N GLY A 25 28.79 -3.25 -17.55
CA GLY A 25 27.74 -4.23 -17.81
C GLY A 25 28.13 -5.64 -17.34
N PHE A 26 29.38 -6.04 -17.52
CA PHE A 26 29.90 -7.33 -17.08
C PHE A 26 29.96 -7.44 -15.55
N VAL A 27 30.45 -6.41 -14.86
CA VAL A 27 30.44 -6.37 -13.38
C VAL A 27 29.01 -6.40 -12.86
N LEU A 28 28.10 -5.65 -13.47
CA LEU A 28 26.68 -5.66 -13.09
C LEU A 28 26.07 -7.05 -13.29
N ALA A 29 26.36 -7.73 -14.41
CA ALA A 29 25.92 -9.09 -14.67
C ALA A 29 26.45 -10.08 -13.62
N LEU A 30 27.73 -10.00 -13.26
CA LEU A 30 28.32 -10.82 -12.20
C LEU A 30 27.63 -10.57 -10.85
N THR A 31 27.32 -9.31 -10.51
CA THR A 31 26.63 -9.00 -9.25
C THR A 31 25.17 -9.50 -9.20
N ILE A 32 24.49 -9.60 -10.35
CA ILE A 32 23.12 -10.14 -10.44
C ILE A 32 23.17 -11.68 -10.34
N GLN A 33 24.12 -12.32 -11.02
CA GLN A 33 24.29 -13.77 -11.02
C GLN A 33 24.77 -14.31 -9.65
N ALA A 34 25.61 -13.54 -8.95
CA ALA A 34 26.17 -13.91 -7.66
C ALA A 34 25.23 -13.65 -6.46
N ARG A 35 23.99 -13.20 -6.68
CA ARG A 35 23.01 -13.08 -5.58
C ARG A 35 22.65 -14.48 -5.10
N PRO A 36 23.02 -14.89 -3.88
CA PRO A 36 22.58 -16.16 -3.37
C PRO A 36 21.04 -16.15 -3.32
N PRO A 37 20.36 -17.21 -3.79
CA PRO A 37 18.93 -17.35 -3.56
C PRO A 37 18.69 -17.20 -2.05
N SER A 38 17.68 -16.41 -1.67
CA SER A 38 17.30 -16.24 -0.28
C SER A 38 17.14 -17.62 0.36
N THR A 39 17.47 -17.76 1.65
CA THR A 39 17.33 -19.02 2.38
C THR A 39 15.92 -19.62 2.22
N GLU A 40 14.93 -18.76 2.04
CA GLU A 40 13.54 -19.09 1.73
C GLU A 40 13.37 -19.77 0.35
N ALA A 41 14.08 -19.34 -0.69
CA ALA A 41 13.97 -19.91 -2.04
C ALA A 41 14.48 -21.37 -2.15
N ARG A 42 15.16 -21.88 -1.11
CA ARG A 42 15.64 -23.28 -1.03
C ARG A 42 14.66 -24.24 -0.37
N LEU A 43 13.57 -23.74 0.24
CA LEU A 43 12.59 -24.58 0.94
C LEU A 43 11.60 -25.22 -0.05
N PRO A 44 10.96 -26.36 0.29
CA PRO A 44 9.84 -26.89 -0.50
C PRO A 44 8.71 -25.83 -0.60
N ARG A 45 7.98 -25.78 -1.74
CA ARG A 45 7.03 -24.69 -2.09
C ARG A 45 6.03 -24.33 -0.98
N ASN A 46 5.56 -25.32 -0.24
CA ASN A 46 4.65 -25.15 0.91
C ASN A 46 5.29 -24.36 2.06
N TYR A 47 6.56 -24.58 2.37
CA TYR A 47 7.28 -23.81 3.40
C TYR A 47 7.60 -22.38 2.94
N GLN A 48 7.83 -22.17 1.63
CA GLN A 48 7.98 -20.83 1.07
C GLN A 48 6.71 -19.99 1.22
N LEU A 49 5.55 -20.61 0.94
CA LEU A 49 4.26 -19.95 1.08
C LEU A 49 3.94 -19.63 2.54
N ALA A 50 4.18 -20.58 3.46
CA ALA A 50 3.99 -20.35 4.89
C ALA A 50 4.88 -19.21 5.41
N ALA A 51 6.18 -19.19 5.06
CA ALA A 51 7.10 -18.12 5.45
C ALA A 51 6.68 -16.76 4.87
N LEU A 52 6.18 -16.74 3.63
CA LEU A 52 5.67 -15.52 3.00
C LEU A 52 4.41 -15.01 3.72
N ILE A 53 3.45 -15.88 4.03
CA ILE A 53 2.23 -15.54 4.78
C ILE A 53 2.61 -14.97 6.15
N GLU A 54 3.50 -15.65 6.88
CA GLU A 54 3.94 -15.21 8.21
C GLU A 54 4.61 -13.84 8.16
N ARG A 55 5.44 -13.59 7.14
CA ARG A 55 6.06 -12.28 6.91
C ARG A 55 5.00 -11.21 6.64
N ARG A 56 4.04 -11.48 5.76
CA ARG A 56 2.93 -10.55 5.45
C ARG A 56 2.06 -10.26 6.67
N GLN A 57 1.80 -11.27 7.51
CA GLN A 57 1.10 -11.11 8.77
C GLN A 57 1.87 -10.22 9.74
N ARG A 58 3.19 -10.44 9.89
CA ARG A 58 4.06 -9.59 10.73
C ARG A 58 4.07 -8.13 10.25
N ASP A 59 4.18 -7.91 8.95
CA ASP A 59 4.14 -6.57 8.35
C ASP A 59 2.79 -5.89 8.64
N THR A 60 1.68 -6.61 8.51
CA THR A 60 0.34 -6.11 8.81
C THR A 60 0.20 -5.69 10.27
N VAL A 61 0.73 -6.50 11.19
CA VAL A 61 0.70 -6.18 12.64
C VAL A 61 1.56 -4.96 12.94
N ALA A 62 2.74 -4.82 12.33
CA ALA A 62 3.61 -3.66 12.49
C ALA A 62 2.91 -2.37 12.00
N LEU A 63 2.36 -2.38 10.78
CA LEU A 63 1.63 -1.25 10.21
C LEU A 63 0.45 -0.83 11.10
N ARG A 64 -0.29 -1.79 11.69
CA ARG A 64 -1.38 -1.48 12.63
C ARG A 64 -0.88 -0.74 13.87
N ARG A 65 0.28 -1.13 14.43
CA ARG A 65 0.89 -0.43 15.57
C ARG A 65 1.31 0.98 15.20
N ASP A 66 1.88 1.16 14.01
CA ASP A 66 2.30 2.47 13.51
C ASP A 66 1.10 3.40 13.33
N VAL A 67 0.00 2.92 12.74
CA VAL A 67 -1.25 3.68 12.64
C VAL A 67 -1.75 4.13 14.02
N GLN A 68 -1.75 3.25 15.02
CA GLN A 68 -2.17 3.60 16.38
C GLN A 68 -1.23 4.64 17.01
N ALA A 69 0.08 4.50 16.85
CA ALA A 69 1.06 5.46 17.34
C ALA A 69 0.88 6.83 16.69
N LEU A 70 0.65 6.87 15.37
CA LEU A 70 0.44 8.08 14.61
C LEU A 70 -0.86 8.79 15.02
N ARG A 71 -1.95 8.04 15.22
CA ARG A 71 -3.21 8.57 15.76
C ARG A 71 -3.02 9.27 17.11
N ARG A 72 -2.24 8.67 18.01
CA ARG A 72 -1.91 9.30 19.31
C ARG A 72 -1.12 10.60 19.15
N ARG A 73 -0.14 10.63 18.25
CA ARG A 73 0.64 11.84 17.97
C ARG A 73 -0.22 12.97 17.42
N VAL A 74 -1.12 12.67 16.48
CA VAL A 74 -2.07 13.66 15.95
C VAL A 74 -2.97 14.21 17.06
N GLY A 75 -3.49 13.34 17.93
CA GLY A 75 -4.27 13.78 19.10
C GLY A 75 -3.50 14.75 20.01
N ALA A 76 -2.24 14.43 20.34
CA ALA A 76 -1.40 15.29 21.19
C ALA A 76 -1.05 16.64 20.55
N LEU A 77 -0.79 16.67 19.24
CA LEU A 77 -0.53 17.92 18.51
C LEU A 77 -1.77 18.82 18.42
N SER A 78 -2.95 18.21 18.31
CA SER A 78 -4.23 18.91 18.25
C SER A 78 -4.54 19.66 19.56
N THR A 79 -4.08 19.13 20.70
CA THR A 79 -4.32 19.75 22.03
C THR A 79 -3.27 20.80 22.42
N ALA A 80 -2.12 20.87 21.74
CA ALA A 80 -0.99 21.69 22.15
C ALA A 80 -0.87 23.05 21.42
N ALA A 81 -1.75 23.38 20.47
CA ALA A 81 -1.64 24.60 19.66
C ALA A 81 -2.28 25.83 20.36
N PRO A 82 -1.51 26.87 20.77
CA PRO A 82 -2.07 28.11 21.30
C PRO A 82 -2.55 29.01 20.16
N GLU A 83 -3.72 29.61 20.34
CA GLU A 83 -4.47 30.37 19.34
C GLU A 83 -3.77 31.70 18.94
N ARG A 84 -3.41 31.84 17.65
CA ARG A 84 -3.29 33.15 16.98
C ARG A 84 -4.47 33.29 16.03
N GLN A 85 -5.38 34.20 16.35
CA GLN A 85 -6.82 34.09 16.10
C GLN A 85 -7.29 33.99 14.63
N VAL A 86 -6.55 34.55 13.66
CA VAL A 86 -6.94 34.54 12.23
C VAL A 86 -6.29 33.38 11.45
N ASP A 87 -5.07 33.00 11.84
CA ASP A 87 -4.31 31.90 11.22
C ASP A 87 -4.71 30.54 11.83
N ALA A 88 -5.18 30.55 13.09
CA ALA A 88 -5.65 29.36 13.80
C ALA A 88 -6.94 28.78 13.22
N SER A 89 -7.88 29.61 12.73
CA SER A 89 -9.16 29.12 12.20
C SER A 89 -8.98 28.34 10.90
N GLN A 90 -8.15 28.84 9.97
CA GLN A 90 -7.80 28.12 8.73
C GLN A 90 -7.04 26.82 9.01
N ARG A 91 -6.05 26.86 9.92
CA ARG A 91 -5.30 25.66 10.31
C ARG A 91 -6.18 24.62 11.00
N LYS A 92 -7.14 25.06 11.83
CA LYS A 92 -8.11 24.17 12.49
C LYS A 92 -9.04 23.52 11.47
N ALA A 93 -9.59 24.29 10.53
CA ALA A 93 -10.41 23.72 9.46
C ALA A 93 -9.63 22.71 8.59
N ALA A 94 -8.37 23.01 8.27
CA ALA A 94 -7.50 22.08 7.56
C ALA A 94 -7.25 20.79 8.36
N LEU A 95 -6.97 20.90 9.66
CA LEU A 95 -6.82 19.75 10.56
C LEU A 95 -8.11 18.92 10.62
N ASP A 96 -9.27 19.54 10.81
CA ASP A 96 -10.56 18.86 10.91
C ASP A 96 -10.88 18.11 9.61
N SER A 97 -10.59 18.72 8.45
CA SER A 97 -10.75 18.07 7.15
C SER A 97 -9.82 16.85 6.99
N ALA A 98 -8.58 16.94 7.46
CA ALA A 98 -7.61 15.85 7.42
C ALA A 98 -8.02 14.71 8.36
N LEU A 99 -8.51 15.02 9.55
CA LEU A 99 -9.04 14.04 10.50
C LEU A 99 -10.27 13.32 9.93
N LEU A 100 -11.16 14.04 9.25
CA LEU A 100 -12.33 13.47 8.60
C LEU A 100 -11.92 12.51 7.46
N ALA A 101 -11.02 12.96 6.58
CA ALA A 101 -10.51 12.14 5.48
C ALA A 101 -9.76 10.88 5.98
N ALA A 102 -9.07 10.99 7.11
CA ALA A 102 -8.41 9.87 7.78
C ALA A 102 -9.37 8.95 8.56
N GLY A 103 -10.68 9.24 8.57
CA GLY A 103 -11.69 8.46 9.28
C GLY A 103 -11.55 8.51 10.81
N LEU A 104 -10.92 9.56 11.35
CA LEU A 104 -10.68 9.75 12.78
C LEU A 104 -11.78 10.52 13.49
N VAL A 105 -12.69 11.14 12.72
CA VAL A 105 -13.87 11.82 13.25
C VAL A 105 -15.04 10.83 13.30
N PRO A 106 -15.70 10.65 14.46
CA PRO A 106 -16.89 9.81 14.56
C PRO A 106 -18.05 10.42 13.76
N MET A 107 -18.80 9.58 13.05
CA MET A 107 -19.99 9.99 12.29
C MET A 107 -21.23 9.29 12.85
N ARG A 108 -22.37 9.99 12.83
CA ARG A 108 -23.68 9.50 13.29
C ARG A 108 -24.76 9.96 12.32
N GLY A 109 -25.74 9.10 12.08
CA GLY A 109 -26.85 9.38 11.17
C GLY A 109 -27.71 8.14 10.96
N ALA A 110 -28.73 8.26 10.12
CA ALA A 110 -29.47 7.10 9.63
C ALA A 110 -28.52 6.16 8.89
N GLY A 111 -28.71 4.85 9.06
CA GLY A 111 -27.83 3.85 8.47
C GLY A 111 -28.45 2.47 8.48
N LEU A 112 -27.72 1.52 7.92
CA LEU A 112 -28.12 0.12 7.82
C LEU A 112 -26.96 -0.78 8.23
N LYS A 113 -27.28 -1.99 8.68
CA LYS A 113 -26.32 -3.05 8.96
C LYS A 113 -26.54 -4.16 7.94
N VAL A 114 -25.50 -4.46 7.15
CA VAL A 114 -25.46 -5.63 6.28
C VAL A 114 -24.68 -6.72 6.98
N THR A 115 -25.23 -7.92 7.00
CA THR A 115 -24.53 -9.14 7.43
C THR A 115 -24.39 -10.03 6.21
N LEU A 116 -23.18 -10.54 5.96
CA LEU A 116 -22.90 -11.56 4.95
C LEU A 116 -22.48 -12.81 5.72
N ASP A 117 -23.20 -13.89 5.51
CA ASP A 117 -22.93 -15.19 6.12
C ASP A 117 -22.67 -16.22 5.01
N ASP A 118 -21.83 -17.20 5.33
CA ASP A 118 -21.57 -18.33 4.45
C ASP A 118 -22.86 -19.12 4.17
N SER A 119 -22.88 -19.84 3.05
CA SER A 119 -24.01 -20.66 2.65
C SER A 119 -24.25 -21.78 3.67
N GLN A 120 -25.53 -22.06 3.95
CA GLN A 120 -25.94 -23.24 4.73
C GLN A 120 -26.15 -24.49 3.85
N LEU A 121 -25.96 -24.38 2.53
CA LEU A 121 -26.09 -25.49 1.61
C LEU A 121 -24.92 -26.47 1.79
N GLU A 122 -25.22 -27.77 1.77
CA GLU A 122 -24.20 -28.82 1.82
C GLU A 122 -23.50 -29.00 0.46
N GLU A 123 -24.21 -28.77 -0.64
CA GLU A 123 -23.68 -28.89 -2.00
C GLU A 123 -23.69 -27.54 -2.73
N PRO A 124 -22.57 -27.18 -3.38
CA PRO A 124 -22.46 -25.93 -4.11
C PRO A 124 -23.34 -25.93 -5.39
N PRO A 125 -24.07 -24.85 -5.68
CA PRO A 125 -24.98 -24.79 -6.84
C PRO A 125 -24.27 -25.01 -8.19
N SER A 126 -23.04 -24.52 -8.33
CA SER A 126 -22.24 -24.69 -9.55
C SER A 126 -21.33 -25.92 -9.52
N GLY A 127 -21.29 -26.65 -8.40
CA GLY A 127 -20.27 -27.66 -8.12
C GLY A 127 -18.95 -27.10 -7.56
N ASP A 128 -18.75 -25.78 -7.53
CA ASP A 128 -17.58 -25.14 -6.91
C ASP A 128 -17.82 -24.81 -5.43
N VAL A 129 -17.00 -25.39 -4.55
CA VAL A 129 -17.03 -25.16 -3.09
C VAL A 129 -16.88 -23.68 -2.74
N ASN A 130 -16.23 -22.87 -3.59
CA ASN A 130 -16.10 -21.43 -3.37
C ASN A 130 -17.46 -20.71 -3.31
N ASP A 131 -18.52 -21.27 -3.89
CA ASP A 131 -19.88 -20.71 -3.80
C ASP A 131 -20.46 -20.76 -2.39
N LEU A 132 -19.88 -21.58 -1.50
CA LEU A 132 -20.38 -21.75 -0.14
C LEU A 132 -19.82 -20.73 0.84
N VAL A 133 -18.78 -19.99 0.45
CA VAL A 133 -18.03 -19.10 1.35
C VAL A 133 -18.13 -17.66 0.87
N VAL A 134 -18.25 -16.71 1.77
CA VAL A 134 -18.17 -15.28 1.46
C VAL A 134 -16.73 -14.88 1.18
N HIS A 135 -16.49 -14.32 0.00
CA HIS A 135 -15.16 -13.89 -0.43
C HIS A 135 -15.00 -12.36 -0.36
N SER A 136 -13.75 -11.90 -0.45
CA SER A 136 -13.40 -10.47 -0.43
C SER A 136 -14.05 -9.68 -1.56
N GLN A 137 -14.25 -10.31 -2.72
CA GLN A 137 -14.95 -9.73 -3.86
C GLN A 137 -16.43 -9.46 -3.58
N ASP A 138 -17.10 -10.31 -2.79
CA ASP A 138 -18.51 -10.15 -2.43
C ASP A 138 -18.67 -8.98 -1.47
N VAL A 139 -17.79 -8.91 -0.46
CA VAL A 139 -17.71 -7.76 0.45
C VAL A 139 -17.41 -6.48 -0.35
N GLN A 140 -16.45 -6.51 -1.26
CA GLN A 140 -16.12 -5.36 -2.10
C GLN A 140 -17.31 -4.93 -2.98
N ALA A 141 -18.08 -5.87 -3.52
CA ALA A 141 -19.28 -5.58 -4.31
C ALA A 141 -20.34 -4.85 -3.48
N VAL A 142 -20.59 -5.30 -2.24
CA VAL A 142 -21.52 -4.65 -1.31
C VAL A 142 -21.04 -3.24 -0.96
N VAL A 143 -19.77 -3.07 -0.61
CA VAL A 143 -19.22 -1.76 -0.25
C VAL A 143 -19.34 -0.78 -1.44
N ASN A 144 -19.03 -1.24 -2.65
CA ASN A 144 -19.20 -0.45 -3.87
C ASN A 144 -20.66 -0.09 -4.14
N ALA A 145 -21.60 -1.01 -3.90
CA ALA A 145 -23.02 -0.74 -4.02
C ALA A 145 -23.48 0.34 -3.03
N LEU A 146 -23.02 0.27 -1.78
CA LEU A 146 -23.35 1.26 -0.74
C LEU A 146 -22.78 2.65 -1.07
N TRP A 147 -21.54 2.74 -1.57
CA TRP A 147 -21.00 4.01 -2.04
C TRP A 147 -21.81 4.59 -3.21
N ARG A 148 -22.19 3.76 -4.19
CA ARG A 148 -23.06 4.21 -5.29
C ARG A 148 -24.43 4.66 -4.82
N ALA A 149 -24.94 4.07 -3.74
CA ALA A 149 -26.20 4.47 -3.10
C ALA A 149 -26.08 5.74 -2.24
N GLY A 150 -24.88 6.33 -2.12
CA GLY A 150 -24.66 7.58 -1.39
C GLY A 150 -24.23 7.40 0.06
N ALA A 151 -23.72 6.23 0.46
CA ALA A 151 -23.18 6.06 1.80
C ALA A 151 -21.98 6.99 2.05
N GLU A 152 -22.11 7.91 3.01
CA GLU A 152 -21.07 8.88 3.38
C GLU A 152 -19.98 8.26 4.29
N ALA A 153 -20.32 7.20 5.01
CA ALA A 153 -19.40 6.48 5.89
C ALA A 153 -19.75 4.99 5.93
N LEU A 154 -18.73 4.14 5.92
CA LEU A 154 -18.86 2.69 5.99
C LEU A 154 -17.90 2.13 7.04
N ALA A 155 -18.31 1.05 7.70
CA ALA A 155 -17.45 0.28 8.57
C ALA A 155 -17.70 -1.22 8.39
N ILE A 156 -16.63 -2.00 8.37
CA ILE A 156 -16.68 -3.48 8.35
C ILE A 156 -16.13 -3.97 9.69
N ASN A 157 -16.90 -4.75 10.42
CA ASN A 157 -16.49 -5.33 11.72
C ASN A 157 -15.89 -4.29 12.69
N GLY A 158 -16.51 -3.10 12.74
CA GLY A 158 -16.07 -1.98 13.59
C GLY A 158 -14.87 -1.19 13.06
N GLN A 159 -14.36 -1.49 11.87
CA GLN A 159 -13.26 -0.75 11.24
C GLN A 159 -13.81 0.22 10.19
N ARG A 160 -13.55 1.52 10.37
CA ARG A 160 -13.91 2.58 9.42
C ARG A 160 -13.16 2.39 8.09
N LEU A 161 -13.88 2.41 6.98
CA LEU A 161 -13.29 2.47 5.65
C LEU A 161 -12.97 3.91 5.27
N VAL A 162 -11.80 4.09 4.66
CA VAL A 162 -11.31 5.32 4.05
C VAL A 162 -10.80 5.04 2.63
N SER A 163 -10.43 6.06 1.87
CA SER A 163 -10.00 5.93 0.47
C SER A 163 -8.81 5.00 0.24
N THR A 164 -7.97 4.79 1.27
CA THR A 164 -6.81 3.91 1.23
C THR A 164 -7.06 2.55 1.88
N SER A 165 -8.31 2.24 2.25
CA SER A 165 -8.67 0.91 2.78
C SER A 165 -8.70 -0.12 1.66
N ALA A 166 -8.28 -1.35 1.96
CA ALA A 166 -8.40 -2.50 1.08
C ALA A 166 -9.20 -3.62 1.78
N VAL A 167 -10.04 -4.31 1.01
CA VAL A 167 -10.75 -5.52 1.44
C VAL A 167 -9.98 -6.71 0.86
N LEU A 168 -9.48 -7.59 1.73
CA LEU A 168 -8.63 -8.73 1.36
C LEU A 168 -9.06 -9.95 2.18
N CYS A 169 -9.04 -11.11 1.54
CA CYS A 169 -9.10 -12.43 2.20
C CYS A 169 -7.70 -12.93 2.49
#